data_AF-C7NSQ7-F1
#
_entry.id   AF-C7NSQ7-F1
#
_cell.length_a   1.000
_cell.length_b   1.000
_cell.length_c   1.000
_cell.angle_alpha   90.00
_cell.angle_beta   90.00
_cell.angle_gamma   90.00
#
_symmetry.space_group_name_H-M   'P 1'
#
loop_
_entity.id
_entity.type
_entity.pdbx_description
1 polymer ?
#
loop_
_entity_poly.entity_id
_entity_poly.type
_entity_poly.pdbx_seq_one_letter_code
_entity_poly.pdbx_strand_id
1 'polypeptide(L)'
;MGVRPPADDGLSEPDVIEFGIPALDARLEDVSFPATAEELRETHGDLEVPYNASGNAVSLEEVLEEIDQRSFESEQELLNATHPVFERRRAENPSGIVGQIRSLMPF
;
A
#
# COMPACT_ATOMS: atom_id res chain seq x y z
N MET A 1 3.66 -42.64 30.86
CA MET A 1 2.58 -41.83 30.27
C MET A 1 3.22 -40.56 29.70
N GLY A 2 3.40 -40.51 28.38
CA GLY A 2 3.89 -39.31 27.70
C GLY A 2 2.70 -38.60 27.08
N VAL A 3 2.45 -37.36 27.50
CA VAL A 3 1.38 -36.54 26.91
C VAL A 3 1.91 -35.98 25.59
N ARG A 4 1.15 -36.16 24.51
CA ARG A 4 1.39 -35.50 23.22
C ARG A 4 0.88 -34.06 23.36
N PRO A 5 1.66 -33.01 23.06
CA PRO A 5 1.12 -31.66 23.00
C PRO A 5 0.09 -31.57 21.85
N PRO A 6 -0.99 -30.80 21.99
CA PRO A 6 -1.93 -30.58 20.89
C PRO A 6 -1.21 -29.92 19.71
N ALA A 7 -1.59 -30.32 18.50
CA ALA A 7 -1.19 -29.63 17.28
C ALA A 7 -1.92 -28.28 17.26
N ASP A 8 -1.13 -27.21 17.21
CA ASP A 8 -1.63 -25.86 16.95
C ASP A 8 -1.90 -25.75 15.44
N ASP A 9 -2.97 -26.40 14.99
CA ASP A 9 -3.56 -26.19 13.67
C ASP A 9 -4.39 -24.89 13.75
N GLY A 10 -3.69 -23.76 13.61
CA GLY A 10 -4.29 -22.45 13.79
C GLY A 10 -3.40 -21.29 13.38
N LEU A 11 -2.47 -21.51 12.45
CA LEU A 11 -1.87 -20.40 11.71
C LEU A 11 -2.95 -19.87 10.76
N SER A 12 -3.90 -19.09 11.29
CA SER A 12 -4.53 -18.07 10.46
C SER A 12 -3.36 -17.25 9.93
N GLU A 13 -3.07 -17.36 8.63
CA GLU A 13 -2.13 -16.46 7.98
C GLU A 13 -2.47 -15.05 8.48
N PRO A 14 -1.50 -14.32 9.06
CA PRO A 14 -1.78 -13.01 9.59
C PRO A 14 -2.45 -12.22 8.47
N ASP A 15 -3.62 -11.62 8.73
CA ASP A 15 -4.23 -10.66 7.79
C ASP A 15 -3.12 -9.68 7.40
N VAL A 16 -2.54 -9.87 6.21
CA VAL A 16 -1.43 -9.05 5.74
C VAL A 16 -2.05 -7.70 5.46
N ILE A 17 -1.87 -6.76 6.38
CA ILE A 17 -2.37 -5.41 6.17
C ILE A 17 -1.44 -4.73 5.17
N GLU A 18 -1.91 -4.60 3.93
CA GLU A 18 -1.19 -4.02 2.81
C GLU A 18 -1.33 -2.48 2.78
N PHE A 19 -0.24 -1.77 2.44
CA PHE A 19 -0.22 -0.31 2.38
C PHE A 19 0.69 0.22 1.26
N GLY A 20 0.24 1.24 0.53
CA GLY A 20 1.00 1.85 -0.57
C GLY A 20 0.99 0.95 -1.80
N ILE A 21 2.17 0.58 -2.34
CA ILE A 21 2.28 -0.25 -3.54
C ILE A 21 1.45 -1.54 -3.44
N PRO A 22 1.60 -2.41 -2.43
CA PRO A 22 0.84 -3.66 -2.38
C PRO A 22 -0.68 -3.43 -2.34
N ALA A 23 -1.12 -2.36 -1.67
CA ALA A 23 -2.54 -2.01 -1.60
C ALA A 23 -3.09 -1.45 -2.94
N LEU A 24 -2.24 -0.79 -3.72
CA LEU A 24 -2.55 -0.33 -5.07
C LEU A 24 -2.55 -1.53 -6.05
N ASP A 25 -1.53 -2.38 -5.99
CA ASP A 25 -1.37 -3.60 -6.79
C ASP A 25 -2.60 -4.50 -6.73
N ALA A 26 -3.05 -4.83 -5.51
CA ALA A 26 -4.26 -5.63 -5.28
C ALA A 26 -5.57 -5.00 -5.80
N ARG A 27 -5.55 -3.70 -6.16
CA ARG A 27 -6.73 -3.00 -6.70
C ARG A 27 -6.61 -2.70 -8.20
N LEU A 28 -5.46 -2.98 -8.83
CA LEU A 28 -5.21 -2.74 -10.25
C LEU A 28 -5.40 -4.00 -11.11
N GLU A 29 -5.91 -5.11 -10.56
CA GLU A 29 -6.05 -6.40 -11.26
C GLU A 29 -6.83 -6.32 -12.59
N ASP A 30 -7.73 -5.35 -12.73
CA ASP A 30 -8.55 -5.15 -13.94
C ASP A 30 -7.94 -4.16 -14.96
N VAL A 31 -6.76 -3.61 -14.68
CA VAL A 31 -6.13 -2.60 -15.54
C VAL A 31 -5.35 -3.25 -16.67
N SER A 32 -5.65 -2.85 -17.90
CA SER A 32 -4.90 -3.27 -19.08
C SER A 32 -3.81 -2.26 -19.42
N PHE A 33 -2.60 -2.74 -19.71
CA PHE A 33 -1.46 -1.93 -20.14
C PHE A 33 -1.14 -2.16 -21.63
N PRO A 34 -0.62 -1.17 -22.35
CA PRO A 34 -0.24 0.18 -21.89
C PRO A 34 -1.44 1.07 -21.54
N ALA A 35 -1.28 1.94 -20.54
CA ALA A 35 -2.31 2.85 -20.05
C ALA A 35 -1.75 4.25 -19.81
N THR A 36 -2.60 5.27 -19.99
CA THR A 36 -2.25 6.66 -19.67
C THR A 36 -2.75 7.08 -18.29
N ALA A 37 -2.08 8.06 -17.68
CA ALA A 37 -2.54 8.66 -16.43
C ALA A 37 -3.96 9.25 -16.54
N GLU A 38 -4.34 9.73 -17.73
CA GLU A 38 -5.68 10.25 -17.96
C GLU A 38 -6.74 9.13 -17.96
N GLU A 39 -6.50 8.03 -18.67
CA GLU A 39 -7.38 6.86 -18.68
C GLU A 39 -7.52 6.23 -17.28
N LEU A 40 -6.41 6.16 -16.54
CA LEU A 40 -6.39 5.66 -15.17
C LEU A 40 -7.16 6.59 -14.21
N ARG A 41 -7.08 7.91 -14.37
CA ARG A 41 -7.90 8.85 -13.60
C ARG A 41 -9.38 8.73 -13.92
N GLU A 42 -9.73 8.64 -15.20
CA GLU A 42 -11.13 8.56 -15.62
C GLU A 42 -11.79 7.26 -15.15
N THR A 43 -11.05 6.15 -15.18
CA THR A 43 -11.60 4.82 -14.86
C THR A 43 -11.42 4.43 -13.39
N HIS A 44 -10.30 4.82 -12.78
CA HIS A 44 -9.87 4.38 -11.45
C HIS A 44 -9.50 5.55 -10.52
N GLY A 45 -9.83 6.80 -10.86
CA GLY A 45 -9.46 7.97 -10.05
C GLY A 45 -9.98 7.93 -8.62
N ASP A 46 -11.22 7.45 -8.43
CA ASP A 46 -11.88 7.32 -7.12
C ASP A 46 -11.31 6.21 -6.23
N LEU A 47 -10.33 5.43 -6.72
CA LEU A 47 -9.75 4.30 -6.02
C LEU A 47 -8.90 4.80 -4.85
N GLU A 48 -9.36 4.55 -3.63
CA GLU A 48 -8.64 4.90 -2.41
C GLU A 48 -7.58 3.85 -2.06
N VAL A 49 -6.33 4.30 -1.99
CA VAL A 49 -5.17 3.48 -1.61
C VAL A 49 -4.72 3.83 -0.19
N PRO A 50 -4.84 2.92 0.79
CA PRO A 50 -4.30 3.14 2.12
C PRO A 50 -2.77 3.17 2.08
N TYR A 51 -2.13 4.17 2.68
CA TYR A 51 -0.67 4.33 2.65
C TYR A 51 0.01 4.16 4.01
N ASN A 52 -0.75 4.15 5.12
CA ASN A 52 -0.22 3.90 6.46
C ASN A 52 -1.22 3.20 7.39
N ALA A 53 -0.71 2.69 8.51
CA ALA A 53 -1.49 1.97 9.52
C ALA A 53 -2.42 2.88 10.36
N SER A 54 -2.32 4.20 10.21
CA SER A 54 -3.22 5.15 10.89
C SER A 54 -4.58 5.29 10.20
N GLY A 55 -4.81 4.55 9.11
CA GLY A 55 -6.05 4.61 8.33
C GLY A 55 -6.09 5.77 7.33
N ASN A 56 -4.93 6.36 6.99
CA ASN A 56 -4.90 7.36 5.93
C ASN A 56 -4.86 6.68 4.56
N ALA A 57 -5.68 7.19 3.65
CA ALA A 57 -5.72 6.80 2.26
C ALA A 57 -5.55 8.03 1.36
N VAL A 58 -5.21 7.78 0.10
CA VAL A 58 -5.14 8.78 -0.96
C VAL A 58 -5.78 8.21 -2.21
N SER A 59 -6.47 9.04 -2.97
CA SER A 59 -7.04 8.64 -4.26
C SER A 59 -5.95 8.37 -5.31
N LEU A 60 -6.19 7.43 -6.22
CA LEU A 60 -5.29 7.22 -7.35
C LEU A 60 -5.16 8.48 -8.21
N GLU A 61 -6.23 9.27 -8.33
CA GLU A 61 -6.19 10.56 -9.01
C GLU A 61 -5.11 11.49 -8.43
N GLU A 62 -5.15 11.77 -7.13
CA GLU A 62 -4.17 12.63 -6.47
C GLU A 62 -2.74 12.10 -6.62
N VAL A 63 -2.56 10.78 -6.58
CA VAL A 63 -1.24 10.17 -6.76
C VAL A 63 -0.72 10.39 -8.18
N LEU A 64 -1.58 10.24 -9.18
CA LEU A 64 -1.25 10.46 -10.60
C LEU A 64 -1.02 11.94 -10.92
N GLU A 65 -1.63 12.87 -10.18
CA GLU A 65 -1.36 14.31 -10.32
C GLU A 65 0.01 14.73 -9.80
N GLU A 66 0.57 13.99 -8.85
CA GLU A 66 1.87 14.28 -8.25
C GLU A 66 3.07 13.76 -9.04
N ILE A 67 2.85 12.96 -10.08
CA ILE A 67 3.89 12.40 -10.93
C ILE A 67 3.89 13.07 -12.30
N ASP A 68 5.07 13.35 -12.84
CA ASP A 68 5.21 13.92 -14.19
C ASP A 68 4.93 12.90 -15.31
N GLN A 69 4.90 11.61 -14.98
CA GLN A 69 4.73 10.52 -15.93
C GLN A 69 3.26 10.39 -16.36
N ARG A 70 3.03 10.40 -17.67
CA ARG A 70 1.68 10.42 -18.27
C ARG A 70 1.25 9.11 -18.93
N SER A 71 2.17 8.16 -19.10
CA SER A 71 1.93 6.87 -19.74
C SER A 71 2.77 5.79 -19.08
N PHE A 72 2.21 4.58 -19.00
CA PHE A 72 2.82 3.42 -18.37
C PHE A 72 2.71 2.23 -19.34
N GLU A 73 3.84 1.60 -19.63
CA GLU A 73 3.90 0.42 -20.50
C GLU A 73 3.55 -0.86 -19.73
N SER A 74 3.63 -0.82 -18.40
CA SER A 74 3.30 -1.95 -17.52
C SER A 74 2.81 -1.49 -16.16
N GLU A 75 2.10 -2.38 -15.46
CA GLU A 75 1.69 -2.20 -14.07
C GLU A 75 2.86 -1.87 -13.16
N GLN A 76 3.96 -2.63 -13.29
CA GLN A 76 5.14 -2.41 -12.49
C GLN A 76 5.76 -1.01 -12.70
N GLU A 77 5.65 -0.45 -13.90
CA GLU A 77 6.08 0.92 -14.18
C GLU A 77 5.20 1.94 -13.43
N LEU A 78 3.89 1.76 -13.44
CA LEU A 78 2.95 2.57 -12.65
C LEU A 78 3.24 2.48 -11.15
N LEU A 79 3.41 1.27 -10.60
CA LEU A 79 3.71 1.07 -9.18
C LEU A 79 5.02 1.75 -8.78
N ASN A 80 6.08 1.59 -9.60
CA ASN A 80 7.35 2.24 -9.35
C ASN A 80 7.26 3.78 -9.42
N ALA A 81 6.46 4.33 -10.35
CA ALA A 81 6.27 5.76 -10.49
C ALA A 81 5.50 6.36 -9.29
N THR A 82 4.52 5.64 -8.77
CA THR A 82 3.69 6.07 -7.63
C THR A 82 4.37 5.84 -6.27
N HIS A 83 5.33 4.92 -6.17
CA HIS A 83 6.04 4.61 -4.93
C HIS A 83 6.57 5.83 -4.15
N PRO A 84 7.27 6.79 -4.79
CA PRO A 84 7.84 7.93 -4.08
C PRO A 84 6.76 8.87 -3.52
N VAL A 85 5.56 8.89 -4.12
CA VAL A 85 4.42 9.66 -3.60
C VAL A 85 3.93 9.07 -2.29
N PHE A 86 3.75 7.74 -2.24
CA PHE A 86 3.34 7.04 -1.02
C PHE A 86 4.38 7.19 0.10
N GLU A 87 5.66 7.10 -0.22
CA GLU A 87 6.75 7.28 0.76
C GLU A 87 6.78 8.72 1.31
N ARG A 88 6.56 9.73 0.47
CA ARG A 88 6.43 11.14 0.92
C ARG A 88 5.24 11.32 1.85
N ARG A 89 4.04 10.88 1.46
CA ARG A 89 2.84 10.97 2.32
C ARG A 89 3.03 10.23 3.65
N ARG A 90 3.72 9.08 3.63
CA ARG A 90 4.07 8.32 4.84
C ARG A 90 5.05 9.08 5.73
N ALA A 91 6.04 9.76 5.17
CA ALA A 91 6.98 10.59 5.92
C ALA A 91 6.32 11.83 6.54
N GLU A 92 5.34 12.42 5.86
CA GLU A 92 4.57 13.58 6.35
C GLU A 92 3.53 13.20 7.41
N ASN A 93 2.93 12.02 7.27
CA ASN A 93 1.94 11.46 8.19
C ASN A 93 2.49 10.16 8.81
N PRO A 94 3.55 10.24 9.63
CA PRO A 94 4.11 9.07 10.26
C PRO A 94 3.06 8.48 11.20
N SER A 95 2.55 7.30 10.83
CA SER A 95 1.73 6.50 11.73
C SER A 95 2.53 6.20 13.00
N GLY A 96 1.89 6.32 14.16
CA GLY A 96 2.49 6.35 15.51
C GLY A 96 3.30 5.13 15.96
N ILE A 97 3.73 4.26 15.05
CA ILE A 97 4.66 3.14 15.30
C ILE A 97 5.98 3.65 15.89
N VAL A 98 6.46 4.85 15.49
CA VAL A 98 7.65 5.46 16.11
C VAL A 98 7.40 5.85 17.58
N GLY A 99 6.15 6.18 17.95
CA GLY A 99 5.76 6.44 19.33
C GLY A 99 5.73 5.19 20.19
N GLN A 100 5.38 4.03 19.63
CA GLN A 100 5.22 2.79 20.39
C GLN A 100 6.55 2.01 20.54
N ILE A 101 7.46 2.07 19.57
CA ILE A 101 8.77 1.40 19.67
C ILE A 101 9.69 2.09 20.69
N ARG A 102 9.53 3.40 20.95
CA ARG A 102 10.29 4.09 22.02
C ARG A 102 9.90 3.62 23.43
N SER A 103 8.77 2.93 23.60
CA SER A 103 8.35 2.36 24.89
C SER A 103 9.10 1.07 25.27
N LEU A 104 9.91 0.50 24.37
CA LEU A 104 10.61 -0.78 24.60
C LEU A 104 12.14 -0.64 24.70
N MET A 105 12.68 0.59 24.62
CA MET A 105 14.09 0.87 24.83
C MET A 105 14.31 1.35 26.28
N PRO A 106 14.95 0.56 27.17
CA PRO A 106 15.41 1.07 28.45
C PRO A 106 16.51 2.10 28.21
N PHE A 107 16.42 3.26 28.89
CA PHE A 107 17.51 4.25 28.97
C PHE A 107 18.67 3.73 29.82
#